data_AF-A0A538TW29-F1
#
_entry.id   AF-A0A538TW29-F1
#
_cell.length_a   1.000
_cell.length_b   1.000
_cell.length_c   1.000
_cell.angle_alpha   90.00
_cell.angle_beta   90.00
_cell.angle_gamma   90.00
#
_symmetry.space_group_name_H-M   'P 1'
#
loop_
_entity.id
_entity.type
_entity.pdbx_description
1 polymer ?
#
loop_
_entity_poly.entity_id
_entity_poly.type
_entity_poly.pdbx_seq_one_letter_code
_entity_poly.pdbx_strand_id
1 'polypeptide(L)'
;MRAMKRLVSIAACALALALLAGTAVAAKKDSDKAGAAKGGGGGASEDKAFDEVVKDMEVIPGLFTIYRKADDNKLLMEIRPEQLEHLFLFAMSFDQSTGERGFYGAMMGGDFPFLFHRVGKTVQWVMKNTAFTASSGTPEARAVARSFPNAILAASKIVSKPHPERKSLLIDVGEMLASRDLPGIAIGLNQVYEPTNFSFDKDKSAITAVKAFPENLLFDVA
;
A
#
# COMPACT_ATOMS: atom_id res chain seq x y z
N MET A 1 41.12 -41.79 12.78
CA MET A 1 40.55 -43.13 13.01
C MET A 1 39.86 -43.19 14.37
N ARG A 2 38.54 -43.06 14.44
CA ARG A 2 37.60 -43.90 15.20
C ARG A 2 36.21 -43.28 15.11
N ALA A 3 35.35 -43.97 14.37
CA ALA A 3 33.94 -43.71 14.25
C ALA A 3 33.24 -44.02 15.58
N MET A 4 32.27 -43.20 15.96
CA MET A 4 31.31 -43.55 17.01
C MET A 4 29.90 -43.40 16.46
N LYS A 5 29.34 -44.55 16.06
CA LYS A 5 27.92 -44.80 15.82
C LYS A 5 27.18 -44.75 17.16
N ARG A 6 25.96 -44.22 17.17
CA ARG A 6 24.79 -44.54 18.04
C ARG A 6 23.79 -43.40 17.89
N LEU A 7 22.48 -43.57 17.89
CA LEU A 7 21.59 -44.66 17.54
C LEU A 7 20.23 -43.95 17.45
N VAL A 8 19.46 -44.20 16.39
CA VAL A 8 18.10 -43.71 16.24
C VAL A 8 17.22 -44.39 17.30
N SER A 9 16.34 -43.63 17.97
CA SER A 9 15.17 -44.21 18.63
C SER A 9 13.95 -43.32 18.41
N ILE A 10 13.09 -43.89 17.57
CA ILE A 10 11.71 -43.49 17.31
C ILE A 10 10.89 -43.93 18.52
N ALA A 11 10.06 -43.04 19.08
CA ALA A 11 8.94 -43.42 19.93
C ALA A 11 7.70 -42.70 19.41
N ALA A 12 6.81 -43.48 18.80
CA ALA A 12 5.52 -43.07 18.29
C ALA A 12 4.41 -43.51 19.26
N CYS A 13 3.39 -42.65 19.38
CA CYS A 13 1.96 -42.91 19.58
C CYS A 13 1.45 -43.91 20.65
N ALA A 14 0.65 -43.39 21.60
CA ALA A 14 -0.76 -43.76 21.84
C ALA A 14 -1.31 -42.88 23.01
N LEU A 15 -2.21 -41.92 22.77
CA LEU A 15 -3.68 -41.99 22.71
C LEU A 15 -4.37 -42.05 24.10
N ALA A 16 -5.05 -40.97 24.48
CA ALA A 16 -6.30 -41.03 25.26
C ALA A 16 -7.17 -39.79 25.01
N LEU A 17 -8.40 -40.07 24.61
CA LEU A 17 -9.46 -39.18 24.15
C LEU A 17 -10.42 -38.90 25.33
N ALA A 18 -10.89 -37.66 25.50
CA ALA A 18 -12.15 -37.40 26.20
C ALA A 18 -12.80 -36.09 25.70
N LEU A 19 -13.93 -36.25 24.99
CA LEU A 19 -14.90 -35.20 24.67
C LEU A 19 -15.67 -34.79 25.94
N LEU A 20 -15.97 -33.49 26.08
CA LEU A 20 -17.26 -33.04 26.63
C LEU A 20 -17.86 -31.99 25.69
N ALA A 21 -19.05 -32.30 25.20
CA ALA A 21 -19.91 -31.43 24.44
C ALA A 21 -20.95 -30.77 25.38
N GLY A 22 -21.27 -29.51 25.09
CA GLY A 22 -22.62 -28.99 25.19
C GLY A 22 -23.01 -28.27 26.48
N THR A 23 -23.14 -26.94 26.40
CA THR A 23 -24.38 -26.26 26.81
C THR A 23 -24.65 -25.12 25.84
N ALA A 24 -25.73 -25.25 25.07
CA ALA A 24 -26.34 -24.18 24.32
C ALA A 24 -27.33 -23.45 25.24
N VAL A 25 -27.26 -22.12 25.28
CA VAL A 25 -28.33 -21.26 25.78
C VAL A 25 -28.76 -20.34 24.65
N ALA A 26 -30.02 -20.49 24.25
CA ALA A 26 -30.73 -19.61 23.36
C ALA A 26 -31.88 -18.93 24.13
N ALA A 27 -31.82 -17.60 24.21
CA ALA A 27 -32.90 -16.64 24.53
C ALA A 27 -32.24 -15.25 24.45
N LYS A 28 -32.78 -14.17 23.89
CA LYS A 28 -34.10 -13.79 23.40
C LYS A 28 -33.88 -12.60 22.45
N LYS A 29 -34.73 -12.48 21.42
CA LYS A 29 -34.79 -11.32 20.51
C LYS A 29 -35.59 -10.21 21.21
N ASP A 30 -34.99 -9.05 21.39
CA ASP A 30 -35.71 -7.79 21.61
C ASP A 30 -35.10 -6.70 20.72
N SER A 31 -35.96 -6.16 19.88
CA SER A 31 -35.81 -4.97 19.05
C SER A 31 -36.15 -3.75 19.90
N ASP A 32 -35.25 -2.75 19.97
CA ASP A 32 -35.51 -1.42 19.41
C ASP A 32 -34.48 -0.35 19.80
N LYS A 33 -34.29 0.57 18.83
CA LYS A 33 -33.81 1.96 18.89
C LYS A 33 -32.32 2.28 18.99
N ALA A 34 -31.77 2.54 17.80
CA ALA A 34 -31.32 3.86 17.35
C ALA A 34 -30.30 4.61 18.22
N GLY A 35 -29.03 4.47 17.83
CA GLY A 35 -27.99 5.48 18.02
C GLY A 35 -27.28 5.70 16.69
N ALA A 36 -27.60 6.81 16.02
CA ALA A 36 -26.97 7.23 14.78
C ALA A 36 -25.51 7.64 15.06
N ALA A 37 -24.56 6.81 14.64
CA ALA A 37 -23.18 7.20 14.47
C ALA A 37 -22.88 7.22 12.96
N LYS A 38 -23.05 8.40 12.35
CA LYS A 38 -22.49 8.72 11.03
C LYS A 38 -20.96 8.81 11.21
N GLY A 39 -20.27 7.69 11.00
CA GLY A 39 -18.83 7.65 10.73
C GLY A 39 -18.62 7.57 9.23
N GLY A 40 -18.13 8.65 8.62
CA GLY A 40 -17.90 8.76 7.19
C GLY A 40 -16.75 7.88 6.72
N GLY A 41 -17.06 6.65 6.31
CA GLY A 41 -16.23 5.88 5.39
C GLY A 41 -16.83 6.03 4.00
N GLY A 42 -16.31 6.97 3.21
CA GLY A 42 -16.73 7.22 1.83
C GLY A 42 -16.37 6.03 0.96
N GLY A 43 -17.23 5.00 0.93
CA GLY A 43 -17.18 3.94 -0.06
C GLY A 43 -17.41 4.54 -1.44
N ALA A 44 -16.33 4.84 -2.16
CA ALA A 44 -16.42 5.14 -3.58
C ALA A 44 -17.00 3.90 -4.29
N SER A 45 -18.22 4.04 -4.79
CA SER A 45 -18.87 2.99 -5.58
C SER A 45 -18.19 2.93 -6.94
N GLU A 46 -17.47 1.84 -7.20
CA GLU A 46 -16.84 1.45 -8.47
C GLU A 46 -17.77 1.57 -9.70
N ASP A 47 -19.08 1.68 -9.49
CA ASP A 47 -20.10 1.70 -10.53
C ASP A 47 -20.42 3.12 -11.05
N LYS A 48 -19.93 4.16 -10.37
CA LYS A 48 -20.10 5.56 -10.78
C LYS A 48 -19.35 5.87 -12.08
N ALA A 49 -19.88 6.82 -12.86
CA ALA A 49 -19.19 7.31 -14.04
C ALA A 49 -17.94 8.09 -13.64
N PHE A 50 -16.89 8.05 -14.46
CA PHE A 50 -15.63 8.78 -14.23
C PHE A 50 -15.87 10.27 -13.94
N ASP A 51 -16.61 10.93 -14.82
CA ASP A 51 -16.87 12.38 -14.76
C ASP A 51 -17.71 12.80 -13.54
N GLU A 52 -18.52 11.88 -12.99
CA GLU A 52 -19.28 12.12 -11.76
C GLU A 52 -18.34 12.15 -10.54
N VAL A 53 -17.33 11.28 -10.51
CA VAL A 53 -16.42 11.14 -9.36
C VAL A 53 -15.43 12.29 -9.27
N VAL A 54 -14.96 12.79 -10.41
CA VAL A 54 -14.02 13.92 -10.48
C VAL A 54 -14.71 15.28 -10.56
N LYS A 55 -16.05 15.29 -10.52
CA LYS A 55 -16.82 16.53 -10.59
C LYS A 55 -16.41 17.46 -9.44
N ASP A 56 -16.26 18.75 -9.77
CA ASP A 56 -15.91 19.81 -8.81
C ASP A 56 -14.52 19.61 -8.15
N MET A 57 -13.65 18.78 -8.72
CA MET A 57 -12.24 18.66 -8.34
C MET A 57 -11.36 19.55 -9.20
N GLU A 58 -10.31 20.10 -8.60
CA GLU A 58 -9.21 20.76 -9.31
C GLU A 58 -8.48 19.73 -10.17
N VAL A 59 -8.28 20.03 -11.46
CA VAL A 59 -7.56 19.16 -12.39
C VAL A 59 -6.13 19.67 -12.57
N ILE A 60 -5.16 18.83 -12.24
CA ILE A 60 -3.73 19.13 -12.32
C ILE A 60 -3.09 18.18 -13.35
N PRO A 61 -2.86 18.63 -14.60
CA PRO A 61 -2.29 17.79 -15.65
C PRO A 61 -0.76 17.65 -15.53
N GLY A 62 -0.24 16.50 -15.93
CA GLY A 62 1.20 16.20 -15.95
C GLY A 62 1.46 14.74 -16.36
N LEU A 63 2.54 14.14 -15.85
CA LEU A 63 2.88 12.73 -16.07
C LEU A 63 1.67 11.82 -15.78
N PHE A 64 1.03 12.05 -14.64
CA PHE A 64 -0.31 11.57 -14.33
C PHE A 64 -1.23 12.78 -14.18
N THR A 65 -2.49 12.62 -14.58
CA THR A 65 -3.50 13.64 -14.28
C THR A 65 -4.02 13.43 -12.87
N ILE A 66 -3.95 14.48 -12.05
CA ILE A 66 -4.39 14.46 -10.67
C ILE A 66 -5.67 15.26 -10.51
N TYR A 67 -6.61 14.73 -9.76
CA TYR A 67 -7.85 15.39 -9.38
C TYR A 67 -7.83 15.61 -7.87
N ARG A 68 -7.84 16.88 -7.47
CA ARG A 68 -7.67 17.28 -6.08
C ARG A 68 -8.90 17.98 -5.55
N LYS A 69 -9.32 17.62 -4.33
CA LYS A 69 -10.28 18.36 -3.53
C LYS A 69 -9.66 18.64 -2.17
N ALA A 70 -9.08 19.84 -2.03
CA ALA A 70 -8.26 20.21 -0.88
C ALA A 70 -9.03 20.16 0.45
N ASP A 71 -10.27 20.66 0.46
CA ASP A 71 -11.11 20.72 1.67
C ASP A 71 -11.43 19.33 2.24
N ASP A 72 -11.46 18.30 1.39
CA ASP A 72 -11.73 16.92 1.77
C ASP A 72 -10.44 16.08 1.94
N ASN A 73 -9.25 16.70 1.79
CA ASN A 73 -7.95 16.02 1.67
C ASN A 73 -8.00 14.84 0.67
N LYS A 74 -8.76 15.00 -0.41
CA LYS A 74 -9.02 13.92 -1.38
C LYS A 74 -8.17 14.12 -2.62
N LEU A 75 -7.46 13.06 -3.00
CA LEU A 75 -6.54 13.08 -4.13
C LEU A 75 -6.69 11.83 -4.98
N LEU A 76 -7.24 12.02 -6.18
CA LEU A 76 -7.42 10.94 -7.15
C LEU A 76 -6.39 11.07 -8.27
N MET A 77 -5.97 9.94 -8.81
CA MET A 77 -5.02 9.87 -9.91
C MET A 77 -5.62 9.08 -11.06
N GLU A 78 -5.57 9.65 -12.26
CA GLU A 78 -5.89 8.96 -13.50
C GLU A 78 -4.67 8.22 -14.03
N ILE A 79 -4.84 6.93 -14.27
CA ILE A 79 -3.84 6.04 -14.85
C ILE A 79 -4.34 5.60 -16.24
N ARG A 80 -3.62 6.00 -17.28
CA ARG A 80 -3.94 5.57 -18.65
C ARG A 80 -3.48 4.13 -18.90
N PRO A 81 -4.11 3.38 -19.82
CA PRO A 81 -3.75 1.99 -20.09
C PRO A 81 -2.26 1.79 -20.39
N GLU A 82 -1.64 2.70 -21.12
CA GLU A 82 -0.22 2.68 -21.48
C GLU A 82 0.73 2.92 -20.29
N GLN A 83 0.22 3.41 -19.17
CA GLN A 83 0.99 3.65 -17.94
C GLN A 83 0.95 2.43 -17.01
N LEU A 84 0.09 1.45 -17.27
CA LEU A 84 0.12 0.16 -16.59
C LEU A 84 1.31 -0.66 -17.09
N GLU A 85 1.94 -1.42 -16.19
CA GLU A 85 3.18 -2.16 -16.45
C GLU A 85 4.37 -1.32 -16.93
N HIS A 86 4.22 0.02 -16.99
CA HIS A 86 5.28 0.94 -17.35
C HIS A 86 6.18 1.20 -16.14
N LEU A 87 7.49 1.21 -16.36
CA LEU A 87 8.46 1.47 -15.31
C LEU A 87 8.59 2.97 -15.08
N PHE A 88 8.44 3.36 -13.81
CA PHE A 88 8.70 4.70 -13.32
C PHE A 88 9.78 4.64 -12.23
N LEU A 89 10.37 5.78 -11.91
CA LEU A 89 11.29 5.92 -10.78
C LEU A 89 10.58 6.64 -9.65
N PHE A 90 10.61 6.05 -8.46
CA PHE A 90 10.23 6.72 -7.22
C PHE A 90 11.48 7.25 -6.55
N ALA A 91 11.41 8.45 -5.99
CA ALA A 91 12.43 9.01 -5.12
C ALA A 91 11.73 9.83 -4.03
N MET A 92 12.25 9.79 -2.81
CA MET A 92 11.74 10.58 -1.69
C MET A 92 12.85 11.29 -0.94
N SER A 93 12.48 12.41 -0.32
CA SER A 93 13.33 13.19 0.56
C SER A 93 12.54 13.66 1.77
N PHE A 94 13.22 13.81 2.91
CA PHE A 94 12.63 14.40 4.10
C PHE A 94 12.78 15.92 4.04
N ASP A 95 11.66 16.66 4.03
CA ASP A 95 11.73 18.13 4.15
C ASP A 95 12.04 18.53 5.59
N GLN A 96 11.32 17.94 6.55
CA GLN A 96 11.49 18.16 7.99
C GLN A 96 11.74 16.84 8.73
N SER A 97 12.50 16.92 9.84
CA SER A 97 12.84 15.77 10.67
C SER A 97 13.24 16.20 12.08
N THR A 98 13.54 15.27 12.99
CA THR A 98 13.90 15.57 14.39
C THR A 98 15.26 16.27 14.53
N GLY A 99 16.12 16.20 13.51
CA GLY A 99 17.41 16.88 13.46
C GLY A 99 18.54 16.17 14.21
N GLU A 100 18.38 14.89 14.56
CA GLU A 100 19.36 14.10 15.29
C GLU A 100 19.22 12.59 15.01
N ARG A 101 20.17 11.78 15.49
CA ARG A 101 20.10 10.30 15.45
C ARG A 101 19.82 9.68 14.07
N GLY A 102 20.29 10.33 13.00
CA GLY A 102 20.09 9.85 11.63
C GLY A 102 18.80 10.35 10.95
N PHE A 103 18.05 11.23 11.62
CA PHE A 103 16.82 11.84 11.12
C PHE A 103 17.06 13.33 10.88
N TYR A 104 17.48 13.68 9.67
CA TYR A 104 17.81 15.05 9.28
C TYR A 104 16.94 15.52 8.11
N GLY A 105 16.62 16.81 8.09
CA GLY A 105 15.99 17.45 6.92
C GLY A 105 16.90 17.42 5.70
N ALA A 106 16.30 17.51 4.52
CA ALA A 106 16.91 17.35 3.20
C ALA A 106 17.60 16.00 2.94
N MET A 107 17.47 15.01 3.83
CA MET A 107 18.02 13.68 3.63
C MET A 107 17.19 12.89 2.60
N MET A 108 17.84 12.11 1.75
CA MET A 108 17.15 11.21 0.82
C MET A 108 16.58 10.02 1.59
N GLY A 109 15.29 9.72 1.38
CA GLY A 109 14.59 8.58 1.98
C GLY A 109 14.63 7.31 1.12
N GLY A 110 15.36 7.35 0.01
CA GLY A 110 15.54 6.23 -0.91
C GLY A 110 14.83 6.42 -2.26
N ASP A 111 15.20 5.56 -3.19
CA ASP A 111 14.68 5.51 -4.55
C ASP A 111 14.54 4.07 -5.03
N PHE A 112 13.57 3.82 -5.90
CA PHE A 112 13.39 2.49 -6.51
C PHE A 112 12.56 2.57 -7.78
N PRO A 113 12.84 1.69 -8.76
CA PRO A 113 11.95 1.52 -9.90
C PRO A 113 10.64 0.84 -9.46
N PHE A 114 9.53 1.32 -10.01
CA PHE A 114 8.21 0.76 -9.73
C PHE A 114 7.35 0.72 -11.00
N LEU A 115 6.23 0.00 -10.91
CA LEU A 115 5.16 0.04 -11.90
C LEU A 115 3.79 -0.04 -11.21
N PHE A 116 2.75 0.28 -11.96
CA PHE A 116 1.37 -0.01 -11.58
C PHE A 116 0.89 -1.29 -12.24
N HIS A 117 0.41 -2.24 -11.44
CA HIS A 117 -0.14 -3.52 -11.90
C HIS A 117 -1.63 -3.61 -11.57
N ARG A 118 -2.47 -3.87 -12.56
CA ARG A 118 -3.91 -4.03 -12.33
C ARG A 118 -4.25 -5.48 -12.03
N VAL A 119 -4.92 -5.71 -10.89
CA VAL A 119 -5.51 -7.00 -10.51
C VAL A 119 -6.99 -6.81 -10.27
N GLY A 120 -7.82 -7.27 -11.21
CA GLY A 120 -9.28 -7.12 -11.14
C GLY A 120 -9.70 -5.64 -11.07
N LYS A 121 -10.26 -5.25 -9.92
CA LYS A 121 -10.73 -3.88 -9.64
C LYS A 121 -9.77 -3.06 -8.76
N THR A 122 -8.54 -3.54 -8.60
CA THR A 122 -7.51 -2.89 -7.78
C THR A 122 -6.29 -2.61 -8.65
N VAL A 123 -5.62 -1.49 -8.39
CA VAL A 123 -4.29 -1.19 -8.92
C VAL A 123 -3.28 -1.30 -7.79
N GLN A 124 -2.24 -2.08 -8.01
CA GLN A 124 -1.13 -2.29 -7.10
C GLN A 124 0.03 -1.38 -7.47
N TRP A 125 0.66 -0.78 -6.49
CA TRP A 125 1.96 -0.12 -6.63
C TRP A 125 3.05 -1.14 -6.31
N VAL A 126 3.79 -1.54 -7.35
CA VAL A 126 4.75 -2.63 -7.28
C VAL A 126 6.16 -2.10 -7.42
N MET A 127 6.97 -2.24 -6.37
CA MET A 127 8.41 -1.99 -6.40
C MET A 127 9.10 -3.16 -7.10
N LYS A 128 9.89 -2.86 -8.13
CA LYS A 128 10.72 -3.87 -8.80
C LYS A 128 11.89 -4.27 -7.92
N ASN A 129 12.09 -5.57 -7.77
CA ASN A 129 13.30 -6.09 -7.15
C ASN A 129 14.44 -6.05 -8.16
N THR A 130 15.43 -5.18 -7.92
CA THR A 130 16.63 -5.03 -8.74
C THR A 130 17.87 -5.67 -8.11
N ALA A 131 17.76 -6.20 -6.89
CA ALA A 131 18.88 -6.83 -6.18
C ALA A 131 19.31 -8.15 -6.83
N PHE A 132 18.38 -8.85 -7.48
CA PHE A 132 18.62 -10.12 -8.16
C PHE A 132 18.08 -10.05 -9.57
N THR A 133 18.96 -10.14 -10.56
CA THR A 133 18.61 -10.09 -11.98
C THR A 133 19.27 -11.22 -12.75
N ALA A 134 18.67 -11.59 -13.90
CA ALA A 134 19.23 -12.56 -14.83
C ALA A 134 18.74 -12.22 -16.24
N SER A 135 19.53 -12.60 -17.24
CA SER A 135 19.20 -12.36 -18.65
C SER A 135 17.89 -13.05 -19.04
N SER A 136 16.99 -12.31 -19.69
CA SER A 136 15.71 -12.84 -20.17
C SER A 136 15.89 -14.10 -21.02
N GLY A 137 14.99 -15.08 -20.86
CA GLY A 137 14.99 -16.33 -21.64
C GLY A 137 15.85 -17.45 -21.07
N THR A 138 16.66 -17.21 -20.04
CA THR A 138 17.50 -18.25 -19.45
C THR A 138 16.80 -19.02 -18.31
N PRO A 139 17.27 -20.23 -17.94
CA PRO A 139 16.80 -20.94 -16.75
C PRO A 139 16.95 -20.14 -15.45
N GLU A 140 18.01 -19.35 -15.33
CA GLU A 140 18.29 -18.49 -14.18
C GLU A 140 17.23 -17.40 -14.05
N ALA A 141 16.78 -16.78 -15.15
CA ALA A 141 15.69 -15.80 -15.09
C ALA A 141 14.39 -16.39 -14.52
N ARG A 142 14.09 -17.66 -14.84
CA ARG A 142 12.94 -18.35 -14.23
C ARG A 142 13.16 -18.64 -12.75
N ALA A 143 14.38 -18.99 -12.35
CA ALA A 143 14.71 -19.21 -10.95
C ALA A 143 14.61 -17.89 -10.15
N VAL A 144 15.19 -16.81 -10.67
CA VAL A 144 15.13 -15.46 -10.06
C VAL A 144 13.68 -15.00 -9.91
N ALA A 145 12.86 -15.09 -10.98
CA ALA A 145 11.46 -14.68 -10.94
C ALA A 145 10.60 -15.46 -9.92
N ARG A 146 11.00 -16.70 -9.57
CA ARG A 146 10.30 -17.54 -8.57
C ARG A 146 10.80 -17.31 -7.16
N SER A 147 12.08 -16.96 -7.00
CA SER A 147 12.73 -16.85 -5.69
C SER A 147 12.76 -15.43 -5.14
N PHE A 148 12.78 -14.42 -6.02
CA PHE A 148 12.94 -13.01 -5.65
C PHE A 148 11.78 -12.18 -6.22
N PRO A 149 10.60 -12.20 -5.56
CA PRO A 149 9.44 -11.47 -6.04
C PRO A 149 9.66 -9.96 -5.93
N ASN A 150 8.88 -9.23 -6.75
CA ASN A 150 8.68 -7.79 -6.58
C ASN A 150 7.83 -7.53 -5.32
N ALA A 151 8.00 -6.37 -4.70
CA ALA A 151 7.23 -6.01 -3.51
C ALA A 151 5.98 -5.19 -3.87
N ILE A 152 4.86 -5.49 -3.23
CA ILE A 152 3.64 -4.65 -3.32
C ILE A 152 3.71 -3.66 -2.16
N LEU A 153 3.90 -2.38 -2.47
CA LEU A 153 4.02 -1.33 -1.47
C LEU A 153 2.65 -0.90 -0.95
N ALA A 154 1.70 -0.75 -1.87
CA ALA A 154 0.34 -0.36 -1.59
C ALA A 154 -0.60 -0.81 -2.71
N ALA A 155 -1.90 -0.70 -2.48
CA ALA A 155 -2.91 -0.98 -3.48
C ALA A 155 -4.12 -0.08 -3.26
N SER A 156 -4.71 0.42 -4.34
CA SER A 156 -5.95 1.20 -4.31
C SER A 156 -7.01 0.52 -5.16
N LYS A 157 -8.25 0.54 -4.68
CA LYS A 157 -9.40 0.19 -5.51
C LYS A 157 -9.58 1.25 -6.60
N ILE A 158 -10.11 0.82 -7.73
CA ILE A 158 -10.57 1.73 -8.78
C ILE A 158 -11.85 2.40 -8.26
N VAL A 159 -11.96 3.72 -8.34
CA VAL A 159 -13.06 4.46 -7.69
C VAL A 159 -14.19 4.86 -8.65
N SER A 160 -14.09 4.47 -9.92
CA SER A 160 -15.09 4.73 -10.96
C SER A 160 -15.06 3.66 -12.05
N LYS A 161 -16.05 3.68 -12.94
CA LYS A 161 -15.92 3.05 -14.25
C LYS A 161 -14.75 3.68 -15.02
N PRO A 162 -14.04 2.91 -15.88
CA PRO A 162 -13.02 3.48 -16.74
C PRO A 162 -13.59 4.60 -17.61
N HIS A 163 -12.77 5.60 -17.93
CA HIS A 163 -13.20 6.70 -18.79
C HIS A 163 -13.69 6.15 -20.15
N PRO A 164 -14.85 6.60 -20.68
CA PRO A 164 -15.45 6.00 -21.88
C PRO A 164 -14.56 6.05 -23.12
N GLU A 165 -13.81 7.14 -23.31
CA GLU A 165 -12.90 7.31 -24.46
C GLU A 165 -11.47 6.88 -24.14
N ARG A 166 -10.82 7.55 -23.18
CA ARG A 166 -9.43 7.30 -22.75
C ARG A 166 -9.17 5.91 -22.17
N LYS A 167 -10.21 5.19 -21.74
CA LYS A 167 -10.14 3.89 -21.03
C LYS A 167 -9.27 3.90 -19.77
N SER A 168 -8.96 5.09 -19.26
CA SER A 168 -8.15 5.28 -18.08
C SER A 168 -8.90 4.91 -16.81
N LEU A 169 -8.13 4.58 -15.79
CA LEU A 169 -8.59 4.16 -14.48
C LEU A 169 -8.41 5.30 -13.48
N LEU A 170 -9.34 5.42 -12.54
CA LEU A 170 -9.25 6.40 -11.47
C LEU A 170 -8.99 5.67 -10.15
N ILE A 171 -7.94 6.06 -9.43
CA ILE A 171 -7.61 5.51 -8.10
C ILE A 171 -7.46 6.61 -7.06
N ASP A 172 -7.61 6.26 -5.79
CA ASP A 172 -7.32 7.17 -4.68
C ASP A 172 -5.82 7.07 -4.34
N VAL A 173 -5.04 8.02 -4.86
CA VAL A 173 -3.59 8.06 -4.62
C VAL A 173 -3.27 8.62 -3.24
N GLY A 174 -4.14 9.45 -2.67
CA GLY A 174 -4.02 9.94 -1.31
C GLY A 174 -4.04 8.78 -0.32
N GLU A 175 -5.02 7.88 -0.44
CA GLU A 175 -5.06 6.64 0.34
C GLU A 175 -3.82 5.77 0.10
N MET A 176 -3.37 5.64 -1.14
CA MET A 176 -2.20 4.82 -1.46
C MET A 176 -0.92 5.34 -0.81
N LEU A 177 -0.73 6.65 -0.73
CA LEU A 177 0.43 7.30 -0.11
C LEU A 177 0.33 7.38 1.42
N ALA A 178 -0.86 7.67 1.95
CA ALA A 178 -1.09 7.88 3.37
C ALA A 178 -1.53 6.62 4.14
N SER A 179 -1.82 5.50 3.48
CA SER A 179 -2.27 4.28 4.17
C SER A 179 -1.18 3.60 5.01
N ARG A 180 0.10 3.88 4.74
CA ARG A 180 1.24 3.27 5.42
C ARG A 180 2.41 4.24 5.56
N ASP A 181 3.22 3.99 6.58
CA ASP A 181 4.56 4.54 6.72
C ASP A 181 5.51 3.91 5.68
N LEU A 182 5.38 4.36 4.44
CA LEU A 182 6.16 3.86 3.30
C LEU A 182 7.68 3.92 3.52
N PRO A 183 8.27 5.00 4.09
CA PRO A 183 9.70 5.03 4.40
C PRO A 183 10.08 4.18 5.61
N GLY A 184 9.13 3.69 6.41
CA GLY A 184 9.40 3.02 7.68
C GLY A 184 9.98 3.95 8.75
N ILE A 185 9.60 5.24 8.74
CA ILE A 185 10.07 6.25 9.71
C ILE A 185 9.80 5.79 11.14
N ALA A 186 8.60 5.29 11.44
CA ALA A 186 8.22 4.84 12.76
C ALA A 186 9.10 3.68 13.25
N ILE A 187 9.48 2.76 12.35
CA ILE A 187 10.41 1.68 12.68
C ILE A 187 11.76 2.25 13.10
N GLY A 188 12.32 3.17 12.30
CA GLY A 188 13.61 3.77 12.60
C GLY A 188 13.58 4.64 13.87
N LEU A 189 12.51 5.41 14.10
CA LEU A 189 12.35 6.21 15.33
C LEU A 189 12.31 5.31 16.57
N ASN A 190 11.56 4.20 16.53
CA ASN A 190 11.51 3.25 17.64
C ASN A 190 12.87 2.62 17.95
N GLN A 191 13.71 2.38 16.93
CA GLN A 191 15.06 1.83 17.12
C GLN A 191 16.01 2.82 17.82
N VAL A 192 15.91 4.11 17.55
CA VAL A 192 16.89 5.11 18.06
C VAL A 192 16.43 5.81 19.34
N TYR A 193 15.14 5.72 19.69
CA TYR A 193 14.53 6.36 20.87
C TYR A 193 13.90 5.36 21.84
N GLU A 194 14.40 4.13 21.92
CA GLU A 194 13.92 3.14 22.89
C GLU A 194 13.91 3.72 24.33
N PRO A 195 12.89 3.41 25.15
CA PRO A 195 11.77 2.49 24.93
C PRO A 195 10.48 3.17 24.39
N THR A 196 10.61 4.29 23.69
CA THR A 196 9.44 5.03 23.15
C THR A 196 8.70 4.20 22.10
N ASN A 197 7.40 4.45 21.93
CA ASN A 197 6.58 3.81 20.90
C ASN A 197 6.00 4.86 19.94
N PHE A 198 6.65 5.03 18.79
CA PHE A 198 6.17 5.83 17.66
C PHE A 198 5.30 4.99 16.72
N SER A 199 4.23 5.60 16.23
CA SER A 199 3.36 5.01 15.21
C SER A 199 2.97 6.06 14.19
N PHE A 200 2.77 5.64 12.95
CA PHE A 200 2.23 6.50 11.91
C PHE A 200 0.73 6.76 12.14
N ASP A 201 0.34 8.04 12.08
CA ASP A 201 -1.02 8.49 12.33
C ASP A 201 -1.64 9.03 11.03
N LYS A 202 -2.31 8.13 10.31
CA LYS A 202 -2.95 8.44 9.03
C LYS A 202 -3.95 9.59 9.14
N ASP A 203 -4.74 9.65 10.21
CA ASP A 203 -5.82 10.63 10.36
C ASP A 203 -5.27 12.04 10.59
N LYS A 204 -4.01 12.15 11.00
CA LYS A 204 -3.28 13.42 11.15
C LYS A 204 -2.30 13.70 10.00
N SER A 205 -2.23 12.82 9.01
CA SER A 205 -1.42 13.04 7.82
C SER A 205 -2.22 13.62 6.66
N ALA A 206 -1.59 14.47 5.87
CA ALA A 206 -2.24 15.13 4.75
C ALA A 206 -1.29 15.36 3.57
N ILE A 207 -1.86 15.44 2.37
CA ILE A 207 -1.13 15.89 1.19
C ILE A 207 -1.21 17.42 1.12
N THR A 208 -0.10 18.08 1.46
CA THR A 208 -0.06 19.54 1.60
C THR A 208 0.16 20.23 0.25
N ALA A 209 0.91 19.61 -0.66
CA ALA A 209 1.13 20.15 -2.00
C ALA A 209 1.22 19.05 -3.06
N VAL A 210 0.87 19.44 -4.30
CA VAL A 210 0.96 18.60 -5.49
C VAL A 210 1.54 19.44 -6.61
N LYS A 211 2.61 18.97 -7.24
CA LYS A 211 3.22 19.63 -8.40
C LYS A 211 3.38 18.61 -9.52
N ALA A 212 2.62 18.81 -10.60
CA ALA A 212 2.67 17.93 -11.76
C ALA A 212 3.44 18.61 -12.91
N PHE A 213 4.30 17.84 -13.55
CA PHE A 213 5.10 18.24 -14.70
C PHE A 213 4.97 17.17 -15.80
N PRO A 214 5.40 17.43 -17.05
CA PRO A 214 5.29 16.44 -18.12
C PRO A 214 5.98 15.10 -17.83
N GLU A 215 7.10 15.12 -17.12
CA GLU A 215 7.95 13.94 -16.90
C GLU A 215 7.98 13.46 -15.44
N ASN A 216 7.44 14.23 -14.50
CA ASN A 216 7.44 13.87 -13.08
C ASN A 216 6.23 14.45 -12.33
N LEU A 217 5.99 13.89 -11.14
CA LEU A 217 4.94 14.30 -10.23
C LEU A 217 5.52 14.30 -8.81
N LEU A 218 5.27 15.38 -8.07
CA LEU A 218 5.76 15.57 -6.70
C LEU A 218 4.56 15.77 -5.76
N PHE A 219 4.61 15.06 -4.64
CA PHE A 219 3.68 15.17 -3.53
C PHE A 219 4.44 15.57 -2.27
N ASP A 220 3.94 16.59 -1.57
CA ASP A 220 4.40 16.91 -0.21
C ASP A 220 3.41 16.27 0.78
N VAL A 221 3.93 15.46 1.69
CA VAL A 221 3.15 14.74 2.71
C VAL A 221 3.60 15.23 4.08
N ALA A 222 2.66 15.67 4.91
CA ALA A 222 2.88 16.10 6.29
C ALA A 222 2.08 15.25 7.27
#